data_AF-A0A4Y2A1N1-F1
#
_entry.id   AF-A0A4Y2A1N1-F1
#
_cell.length_a   1.000
_cell.length_b   1.000
_cell.length_c   1.000
_cell.angle_alpha   90.00
_cell.angle_beta   90.00
_cell.angle_gamma   90.00
#
_symmetry.space_group_name_H-M   'P 1'
#
loop_
_entity.id
_entity.type
_entity.pdbx_description
1 polymer ?
#
loop_
_entity_poly.entity_id
_entity_poly.type
_entity_poly.pdbx_seq_one_letter_code
_entity_poly.pdbx_strand_id
1 'polypeptide(L)'
;MTTQILRRNFFDVWFANSKESRTGALLSYILQEFGAPSLSEDSLKIKIRSLSQKIEQKWLKSGRKRDDFLKTNSLCLGECLSFSDISIVSIETISHPGSSRRTGRLQKDFENCSTKTKTRRIQHILETSSQEEISMAAEVQLRREGKRDSAAIVKELCDFSPRRGTTIEKSEEAFFKPKAK
;
A
#
# COMPACT_ATOMS: atom_id res chain seq x y z
N MET A 1 0.59 -28.02 18.87
CA MET A 1 -0.89 -28.12 18.79
C MET A 1 -1.38 -26.99 17.91
N THR A 2 -2.18 -27.28 16.88
CA THR A 2 -2.71 -26.26 15.96
C THR A 2 -3.93 -25.59 16.57
N THR A 3 -3.79 -24.30 16.89
CA THR A 3 -4.85 -23.46 17.46
C THR A 3 -5.82 -23.05 16.37
N GLN A 4 -6.84 -23.88 16.10
CA GLN A 4 -7.88 -23.60 15.12
C GLN A 4 -9.20 -23.22 15.78
N ILE A 5 -9.77 -22.07 15.40
CA ILE A 5 -11.06 -21.58 15.91
C ILE A 5 -12.03 -21.45 14.77
N LEU A 6 -13.23 -22.00 14.86
CA LEU A 6 -14.28 -21.70 13.88
C LEU A 6 -14.57 -20.20 13.89
N ARG A 7 -14.55 -19.56 12.70
CA ARG A 7 -14.89 -18.14 12.56
C ARG A 7 -16.28 -17.82 13.09
N ARG A 8 -17.19 -18.81 13.07
CA ARG A 8 -18.51 -18.69 13.66
C ARG A 8 -18.45 -18.40 15.17
N ASN A 9 -17.66 -19.16 15.92
CA ASN A 9 -17.53 -18.97 17.37
C ASN A 9 -16.91 -17.61 17.68
N PHE A 10 -15.89 -17.21 16.90
CA PHE A 10 -15.31 -15.88 16.98
C PHE A 10 -16.36 -14.79 16.76
N PHE A 11 -17.22 -14.95 15.75
CA PHE A 11 -18.31 -14.00 15.48
C PHE A 11 -19.31 -13.94 16.62
N ASP A 12 -19.72 -15.07 17.19
CA ASP A 12 -20.72 -15.08 18.26
C ASP A 12 -20.20 -14.36 19.53
N VAL A 13 -18.92 -14.55 19.90
CA VAL A 13 -18.27 -13.78 20.98
C VAL A 13 -18.15 -12.30 20.62
N TRP A 14 -17.75 -11.99 19.38
CA TRP A 14 -17.64 -10.60 18.90
C TRP A 14 -18.99 -9.88 18.90
N PHE A 15 -20.08 -10.58 18.56
CA PHE A 15 -21.43 -10.05 18.48
C PHE A 15 -22.05 -9.81 19.86
N ALA A 16 -21.77 -10.70 20.82
CA ALA A 16 -22.27 -10.60 22.19
C ALA A 16 -21.66 -9.44 23.01
N ASN A 17 -20.56 -8.85 22.54
CA ASN A 17 -19.79 -7.85 23.28
C ASN A 17 -19.85 -6.45 22.64
N SER A 18 -19.81 -5.42 23.49
CA SER A 18 -19.73 -4.02 23.05
C SER A 18 -18.41 -3.73 22.34
N LYS A 19 -18.37 -2.67 21.54
CA LYS A 19 -17.20 -2.35 20.71
C LYS A 19 -15.93 -2.16 21.55
N GLU A 20 -16.08 -1.60 22.75
CA GLU A 20 -15.02 -1.29 23.71
C GLU A 20 -14.47 -2.58 24.36
N SER A 21 -15.32 -3.57 24.63
CA SER A 21 -14.93 -4.81 25.33
C SER A 21 -14.56 -5.96 24.38
N ARG A 22 -14.93 -5.90 23.09
CA ARG A 22 -14.71 -6.97 22.10
C ARG A 22 -13.30 -7.54 22.09
N THR A 23 -12.27 -6.68 22.10
CA THR A 23 -10.88 -7.16 22.01
C THR A 23 -10.48 -7.94 23.25
N GLY A 24 -10.87 -7.47 24.43
CA GLY A 24 -10.61 -8.16 25.69
C GLY A 24 -11.39 -9.48 25.79
N ALA A 25 -12.69 -9.45 25.49
CA ALA A 25 -13.53 -10.65 25.53
C ALA A 25 -13.06 -11.74 24.56
N LEU A 26 -12.66 -11.36 23.34
CA LEU A 26 -12.11 -12.30 22.35
C LEU A 26 -10.75 -12.83 22.79
N LEU A 27 -9.91 -12.01 23.41
CA LEU A 27 -8.63 -12.46 23.95
C LEU A 27 -8.85 -13.48 25.07
N SER A 28 -9.72 -13.18 26.04
CA SER A 28 -10.08 -14.10 27.13
C SER A 28 -10.65 -15.42 26.60
N TYR A 29 -11.56 -15.36 25.61
CA TYR A 29 -12.11 -16.54 24.96
C TYR A 29 -11.02 -17.42 24.32
N ILE A 30 -10.09 -16.81 23.58
CA ILE A 30 -9.00 -17.54 22.92
C ILE A 30 -8.05 -18.16 23.95
N LEU A 31 -7.71 -17.43 25.02
CA LEU A 31 -6.85 -17.94 26.09
C LEU A 31 -7.52 -19.09 26.88
N GLN A 32 -8.84 -19.03 27.07
CA GLN A 32 -9.60 -20.06 27.78
C GLN A 32 -9.73 -21.34 26.96
N GLU A 33 -10.07 -21.22 25.67
CA GLU A 33 -10.30 -22.38 24.80
C GLU A 33 -9.01 -23.10 24.40
N PHE A 34 -7.89 -22.36 24.29
CA PHE A 34 -6.66 -22.90 23.71
C PHE A 34 -5.44 -22.85 24.65
N GLY A 35 -5.63 -22.39 25.89
CA GLY A 35 -4.54 -22.14 26.83
C GLY A 35 -3.67 -20.96 26.41
N ALA A 36 -2.48 -20.83 27.02
CA ALA A 36 -1.52 -19.80 26.64
C ALA A 36 -0.98 -20.08 25.22
N PRO A 37 -1.36 -19.28 24.20
CA PRO A 37 -0.89 -19.50 22.85
C PRO A 37 0.61 -19.24 22.80
N SER A 38 1.31 -19.89 21.87
CA SER A 38 2.73 -19.61 21.58
C SER A 38 3.00 -18.19 21.06
N LEU A 39 1.96 -17.36 20.97
CA LEU A 39 2.01 -16.00 20.49
C LEU A 39 2.04 -15.04 21.67
N SER A 40 2.84 -13.98 21.53
CA SER A 40 2.74 -12.82 22.40
C SER A 40 1.29 -12.27 22.39
N GLU A 41 0.81 -11.88 23.56
CA GLU A 41 -0.51 -11.30 23.76
C GLU A 41 -0.76 -10.10 22.83
N ASP A 42 0.27 -9.28 22.59
CA ASP A 42 0.18 -8.10 21.73
C ASP A 42 -0.04 -8.48 20.26
N SER A 43 0.65 -9.52 19.80
CA SER A 43 0.48 -10.01 18.44
C SER A 43 -0.91 -10.63 18.24
N LEU A 44 -1.39 -11.35 19.25
CA LEU A 44 -2.74 -11.87 19.26
C LEU A 44 -3.79 -10.75 19.22
N LYS A 45 -3.61 -9.68 20.01
CA LYS A 45 -4.47 -8.48 19.97
C LYS A 45 -4.49 -7.85 18.57
N ILE A 46 -3.36 -7.76 17.89
CA ILE A 46 -3.29 -7.23 16.50
C ILE A 46 -4.13 -8.10 15.55
N LYS A 47 -3.98 -9.43 15.61
CA LYS A 47 -4.78 -10.36 14.80
C LYS A 47 -6.28 -10.26 15.10
N ILE A 48 -6.65 -10.22 16.39
CA ILE A 48 -8.04 -10.05 16.84
C ILE A 48 -8.64 -8.75 16.29
N ARG A 49 -7.91 -7.63 16.36
CA ARG A 49 -8.36 -6.33 15.82
C ARG A 49 -8.58 -6.41 14.31
N SER A 50 -7.64 -6.99 13.57
CA SER A 50 -7.76 -7.17 12.11
C SER A 50 -8.98 -8.03 11.73
N LEU A 51 -9.20 -9.15 12.42
CA LEU A 51 -10.37 -10.00 12.21
C LEU A 51 -11.68 -9.28 12.57
N SER A 52 -11.71 -8.57 13.69
CA SER A 52 -12.86 -7.78 14.14
C SER A 52 -13.25 -6.72 13.11
N GLN A 53 -12.27 -6.06 12.48
CA GLN A 53 -12.52 -5.09 11.41
C GLN A 53 -13.13 -5.75 10.17
N LYS A 54 -12.62 -6.93 9.76
CA LYS A 54 -13.17 -7.68 8.63
C LYS A 54 -14.63 -8.09 8.89
N ILE A 55 -14.94 -8.51 10.12
CA ILE A 55 -16.30 -8.84 10.53
C ILE A 55 -17.19 -7.59 10.51
N GLU A 56 -16.76 -6.47 11.09
CA GLU A 56 -17.53 -5.21 11.09
C GLU A 56 -17.83 -4.75 9.66
N GLN A 57 -16.88 -4.83 8.73
CA GLN A 57 -17.12 -4.48 7.32
C GLN A 57 -18.20 -5.35 6.68
N LYS A 58 -18.18 -6.66 6.94
CA LYS A 58 -19.20 -7.59 6.45
C LYS A 58 -20.55 -7.37 7.14
N TRP A 59 -20.53 -7.02 8.42
CA TRP A 59 -21.71 -6.70 9.24
C TRP A 59 -22.44 -5.46 8.72
N LEU A 60 -21.69 -4.43 8.31
CA LEU A 60 -22.25 -3.26 7.66
C LEU A 60 -22.90 -3.60 6.32
N LYS A 61 -22.25 -4.44 5.50
CA LYS A 61 -22.76 -4.85 4.19
C LYS A 61 -24.05 -5.67 4.28
N SER A 62 -24.25 -6.43 5.35
CA SER A 62 -25.48 -7.19 5.60
C SER A 62 -26.56 -6.35 6.30
N GLY A 63 -26.44 -5.02 6.30
CA GLY A 63 -27.43 -4.14 6.93
C GLY A 63 -27.56 -4.32 8.44
N ARG A 64 -26.53 -4.85 9.11
CA ARG A 64 -26.50 -5.14 10.56
C ARG A 64 -27.62 -6.08 11.04
N LYS A 65 -28.12 -6.96 10.16
CA LYS A 65 -29.07 -8.01 10.52
C LYS A 65 -28.34 -9.33 10.71
N ARG A 66 -28.57 -9.98 11.86
CA ARG A 66 -27.86 -11.23 12.22
C ARG A 66 -28.12 -12.32 11.20
N ASP A 67 -29.39 -12.59 10.90
CA ASP A 67 -29.76 -13.68 10.00
C ASP A 67 -29.22 -13.46 8.58
N ASP A 68 -29.31 -12.23 8.07
CA ASP A 68 -28.76 -11.88 6.75
C ASP A 68 -27.24 -12.01 6.73
N PHE A 69 -26.55 -11.60 7.80
CA PHE A 69 -25.10 -11.76 7.91
C PHE A 69 -24.70 -13.23 7.89
N LEU A 70 -25.38 -14.06 8.68
CA LEU A 70 -25.09 -15.49 8.80
C LEU A 70 -25.39 -16.24 7.51
N LYS A 71 -26.51 -15.92 6.83
CA LYS A 71 -26.88 -16.50 5.55
C LYS A 71 -25.85 -16.14 4.47
N THR A 72 -25.52 -14.86 4.36
CA THR A 72 -24.62 -14.33 3.33
C THR A 72 -23.16 -14.75 3.53
N ASN A 73 -22.71 -14.90 4.78
CA ASN A 73 -21.32 -15.23 5.11
C ASN A 73 -21.13 -16.65 5.63
N SER A 74 -22.12 -17.53 5.48
CA SER A 74 -22.12 -18.92 5.98
C SER A 74 -20.84 -19.67 5.62
N LEU A 75 -20.45 -19.69 4.34
CA LEU A 75 -19.21 -20.31 3.86
C LEU A 75 -17.97 -19.74 4.57
N CYS A 76 -17.87 -18.42 4.67
CA CYS A 76 -16.75 -17.74 5.31
C CYS A 76 -16.71 -17.97 6.84
N LEU A 77 -17.85 -18.17 7.50
CA LEU A 77 -17.94 -18.42 8.93
C LEU A 77 -17.66 -19.89 9.28
N GLY A 78 -17.81 -20.80 8.32
CA GLY A 78 -17.45 -22.21 8.46
C GLY A 78 -15.94 -22.48 8.39
N GLU A 79 -15.14 -21.53 7.89
CA GLU A 79 -13.69 -21.65 7.86
C GLU A 79 -13.06 -21.54 9.25
N CYS A 80 -12.02 -22.33 9.51
CA CYS A 80 -11.19 -22.22 10.71
C CYS A 80 -10.20 -21.03 10.60
N LEU A 81 -10.03 -20.32 11.71
CA LEU A 81 -8.95 -19.37 11.95
C LEU A 81 -7.75 -20.14 12.48
N SER A 82 -6.68 -20.20 11.71
CA SER A 82 -5.38 -20.62 12.21
C SER A 82 -4.62 -19.41 12.76
N PHE A 83 -4.15 -19.53 14.00
CA PHE A 83 -3.26 -18.54 14.59
C PHE A 83 -1.77 -18.86 14.36
N SER A 84 -1.47 -20.00 13.74
CA SER A 84 -0.12 -20.58 13.63
C SER A 84 0.87 -19.81 12.76
N ASP A 85 0.43 -18.91 11.88
CA ASP A 85 1.36 -18.15 11.05
C ASP A 85 1.61 -16.76 11.64
N ILE A 86 2.65 -16.69 12.46
CA ILE A 86 3.47 -15.49 12.55
C ILE A 86 4.81 -15.83 11.89
N SER A 87 4.83 -15.83 10.56
CA SER A 87 6.02 -15.30 9.93
C SER A 87 6.03 -13.80 10.20
N ILE A 88 6.79 -13.39 11.22
CA ILE A 88 7.54 -12.12 11.17
C ILE A 88 8.60 -12.34 10.08
N VAL A 89 8.15 -12.52 8.84
CA VAL A 89 8.98 -12.38 7.66
C VAL A 89 8.48 -11.08 7.07
N SER A 90 9.16 -10.04 7.54
CA SER A 90 9.56 -8.88 6.77
C SER A 90 8.46 -8.16 6.00
N ILE A 91 8.32 -6.87 6.34
CA ILE A 91 7.83 -5.83 5.44
C ILE A 91 8.90 -5.60 4.34
N GLU A 92 9.37 -6.67 3.70
CA GLU A 92 10.28 -6.63 2.56
C GLU A 92 9.65 -7.40 1.41
N THR A 93 9.37 -6.63 0.36
CA THR A 93 9.57 -7.06 -1.03
C THR A 93 8.69 -8.21 -1.50
N ILE A 94 7.44 -7.88 -1.85
CA ILE A 94 6.73 -8.59 -2.93
C ILE A 94 6.91 -7.77 -4.20
N SER A 95 8.04 -7.99 -4.87
CA SER A 95 8.15 -7.88 -6.31
C SER A 95 7.20 -8.91 -6.93
N HIS A 96 6.12 -8.47 -7.56
CA HIS A 96 5.66 -8.94 -8.88
C HIS A 96 4.42 -8.17 -9.38
N PRO A 97 4.32 -7.89 -10.69
CA PRO A 97 3.27 -7.09 -11.30
C PRO A 97 2.08 -7.99 -11.61
N GLY A 98 1.09 -8.01 -10.73
CA GLY A 98 -0.06 -8.89 -10.90
C GLY A 98 -1.26 -8.45 -10.10
N SER A 99 -1.95 -7.41 -10.59
CA SER A 99 -3.39 -7.21 -10.42
C SER A 99 -3.98 -7.59 -9.05
N SER A 100 -3.47 -7.01 -7.96
CA SER A 100 -4.20 -7.00 -6.70
C SER A 100 -5.25 -5.90 -6.80
N ARG A 101 -6.49 -6.25 -7.16
CA ARG A 101 -7.65 -5.37 -7.01
C ARG A 101 -7.92 -5.15 -5.51
N ARG A 102 -7.06 -4.36 -4.85
CA ARG A 102 -7.41 -3.73 -3.57
C ARG A 102 -8.64 -2.87 -3.86
N THR A 103 -9.79 -3.30 -3.35
CA THR A 103 -11.02 -2.49 -3.40
C THR A 103 -10.82 -1.31 -2.46
N GLY A 104 -10.16 -0.28 -2.98
CA GLY A 104 -10.06 1.06 -2.43
C GLY A 104 -10.48 2.07 -3.49
N ARG A 105 -10.44 3.36 -3.16
CA ARG A 105 -10.67 4.43 -4.14
C ARG A 105 -9.77 4.21 -5.35
N LEU A 106 -10.35 4.20 -6.56
CA LEU A 106 -9.62 4.12 -7.82
C LEU A 106 -8.46 5.11 -7.76
N GLN A 107 -7.25 4.57 -7.83
CA GLN A 107 -6.07 5.40 -7.93
C GLN A 107 -6.13 6.10 -9.28
N LYS A 108 -6.06 7.44 -9.26
CA LYS A 108 -5.87 8.20 -10.49
C LYS A 108 -4.55 7.76 -11.15
N ASP A 109 -4.53 7.80 -12.46
CA ASP A 109 -3.30 7.66 -13.25
C ASP A 109 -2.25 8.66 -12.74
N PHE A 110 -0.98 8.31 -12.93
CA PHE A 110 0.12 9.11 -12.39
C PHE A 110 0.06 10.55 -12.93
N GLU A 111 -0.21 10.71 -14.22
CA GLU A 111 -0.34 11.95 -14.98
C GLU A 111 -1.40 12.88 -14.37
N ASN A 112 -2.53 12.30 -13.92
CA ASN A 112 -3.71 12.98 -13.40
C ASN A 112 -3.65 13.28 -11.89
N CYS A 113 -2.57 12.90 -11.22
CA CYS A 113 -2.36 13.16 -9.79
C CYS A 113 -1.79 14.56 -9.52
N SER A 114 -2.05 15.09 -8.32
CA SER A 114 -1.40 16.32 -7.84
C SER A 114 0.11 16.11 -7.65
N THR A 115 0.90 17.18 -7.76
CA THR A 115 2.36 17.14 -7.58
C THR A 115 2.76 16.47 -6.27
N LYS A 116 2.12 16.84 -5.15
CA LYS A 116 2.33 16.21 -3.84
C LYS A 116 2.13 14.70 -3.85
N THR A 117 1.15 14.21 -4.61
CA THR A 117 0.88 12.76 -4.73
C THR A 117 1.91 12.09 -5.63
N LYS A 118 2.30 12.73 -6.74
CA LYS A 118 3.37 12.24 -7.62
C LYS A 118 4.68 12.08 -6.84
N THR A 119 5.09 13.09 -6.06
CA THR A 119 6.30 13.04 -5.21
C THR A 119 6.26 11.85 -4.23
N ARG A 120 5.14 11.67 -3.52
CA ARG A 120 4.98 10.52 -2.61
C ARG A 120 5.06 9.18 -3.32
N ARG A 121 4.53 9.08 -4.54
CA ARG A 121 4.59 7.84 -5.33
C ARG A 121 5.99 7.52 -5.82
N ILE A 122 6.77 8.53 -6.22
CA ILE A 122 8.16 8.33 -6.68
C ILE A 122 9.19 8.25 -5.55
N GLN A 123 8.78 8.45 -4.29
CA GLN A 123 9.69 8.48 -3.14
C GLN A 123 10.58 7.23 -3.07
N HIS A 124 10.00 6.05 -3.29
CA HIS A 124 10.76 4.81 -3.31
C HIS A 124 11.86 4.81 -4.38
N ILE A 125 11.61 5.39 -5.56
CA ILE A 125 12.60 5.49 -6.65
C ILE A 125 13.78 6.37 -6.21
N LEU A 126 13.49 7.48 -5.52
CA LEU A 126 14.53 8.39 -5.00
C LEU A 126 15.36 7.75 -3.90
N GLU A 127 14.80 6.81 -3.15
CA GLU A 127 15.50 6.09 -2.07
C GLU A 127 16.36 4.93 -2.60
N THR A 128 15.91 4.28 -3.68
CA THR A 128 16.57 3.07 -4.20
C THR A 128 17.54 3.33 -5.35
N SER A 129 17.45 4.48 -6.01
CA SER A 129 18.19 4.75 -7.24
C SER A 129 19.01 6.03 -7.14
N SER A 130 20.20 6.00 -7.75
CA SER A 130 21.06 7.18 -7.84
C SER A 130 20.53 8.20 -8.86
N GLN A 131 21.01 9.44 -8.78
CA GLN A 131 20.66 10.48 -9.73
C GLN A 131 21.05 10.10 -11.17
N GLU A 132 22.21 9.46 -11.34
CA GLU A 132 22.72 8.98 -12.62
C GLU A 132 21.81 7.89 -13.20
N GLU A 133 21.36 6.94 -12.38
CA GLU A 133 20.45 5.87 -12.79
C GLU A 133 19.10 6.44 -13.24
N ILE A 134 18.55 7.41 -12.49
CA ILE A 134 17.29 8.07 -12.82
C ILE A 134 17.40 8.85 -14.13
N SER A 135 18.53 9.54 -14.33
CA SER A 135 18.81 10.33 -15.55
C SER A 135 18.96 9.42 -16.77
N MET A 136 19.70 8.32 -16.64
CA MET A 136 19.87 7.30 -17.69
C MET A 136 18.53 6.64 -18.03
N ALA A 137 17.71 6.31 -17.03
CA ALA A 137 16.40 5.72 -17.25
C ALA A 137 15.48 6.66 -18.06
N ALA A 138 15.49 7.97 -17.74
CA ALA A 138 14.75 8.97 -18.49
C ALA A 138 15.26 9.09 -19.95
N GLU A 139 16.58 9.12 -20.17
CA GLU A 139 17.18 9.16 -21.51
C GLU A 139 16.75 7.94 -22.35
N VAL A 140 16.91 6.73 -21.80
CA VAL A 140 16.57 5.48 -22.48
C VAL A 140 15.10 5.43 -22.85
N GLN A 141 14.21 5.87 -21.96
CA GLN A 141 12.78 5.90 -22.22
C GLN A 141 12.43 6.87 -23.37
N LEU A 142 13.03 8.06 -23.38
CA LEU A 142 12.82 9.03 -24.46
C LEU A 142 13.32 8.52 -25.82
N ARG A 143 14.48 7.84 -25.84
CA ARG A 143 14.99 7.20 -27.07
C ARG A 143 14.06 6.11 -27.58
N ARG A 144 13.49 5.29 -26.68
CA ARG A 144 12.51 4.24 -27.04
C ARG A 144 11.24 4.82 -27.65
N GLU A 145 10.82 5.99 -27.19
CA GLU A 145 9.69 6.76 -27.75
C GLU A 145 10.04 7.50 -29.04
N GLY A 146 11.29 7.40 -29.54
CA GLY A 146 11.76 8.09 -30.74
C GLY A 146 12.11 9.57 -30.52
N LYS A 147 12.04 10.08 -29.28
CA LYS A 147 12.31 11.48 -28.91
C LYS A 147 13.80 11.72 -28.71
N ARG A 148 14.59 11.62 -29.78
CA ARG A 148 16.06 11.72 -29.74
C ARG A 148 16.55 13.07 -29.22
N ASP A 149 15.93 14.17 -29.66
CA ASP A 149 16.35 15.52 -29.27
C ASP A 149 16.09 15.76 -27.77
N SER A 150 14.94 15.32 -27.26
CA SER A 150 14.63 15.38 -25.82
C SER A 150 15.60 14.55 -24.99
N ALA A 151 15.99 13.36 -25.47
CA ALA A 151 16.98 12.53 -24.80
C ALA A 151 18.36 13.22 -24.74
N ALA A 152 18.76 13.89 -25.82
CA ALA A 152 20.00 14.66 -25.87
C ALA A 152 20.00 15.80 -24.85
N ILE A 153 18.89 16.55 -24.75
CA ILE A 153 18.74 17.64 -23.77
C ILE A 153 18.80 17.13 -22.33
N VAL A 154 18.09 16.03 -22.02
CA VAL A 154 18.12 15.44 -20.66
C VAL A 154 19.53 15.02 -20.28
N LYS A 155 20.23 14.34 -21.18
CA LYS A 155 21.62 13.94 -20.97
C LYS A 155 22.51 15.17 -20.74
N GLU A 156 22.37 16.18 -21.58
CA GLU A 156 23.15 17.41 -21.50
C GLU A 156 22.93 18.13 -20.16
N LEU A 157 21.68 18.27 -19.71
CA LEU A 157 21.36 18.91 -18.44
C LEU A 157 21.86 18.12 -17.22
N CYS A 158 21.83 16.80 -17.29
CA CYS A 158 22.30 15.93 -16.20
C CYS A 158 23.83 15.82 -16.13
N ASP A 159 24.52 15.88 -17.27
CA ASP A 159 25.98 15.82 -17.36
C ASP A 159 26.65 17.16 -16.98
N PHE A 160 25.92 18.28 -17.08
CA PHE A 160 26.47 19.60 -16.76
C PHE A 160 26.35 19.98 -15.28
N SER A 161 27.52 20.22 -14.68
CA SER A 161 27.67 20.93 -13.41
C SER A 161 26.98 22.31 -13.46
N PRO A 162 26.40 22.85 -12.36
CA PRO A 162 25.56 24.05 -12.32
C PRO A 162 26.16 25.33 -12.92
N ARG A 163 27.46 25.34 -13.23
CA ARG A 163 28.17 26.49 -13.80
C ARG A 163 27.78 26.82 -15.25
N ARG A 164 27.14 25.90 -16.00
CA ARG A 164 26.73 26.15 -17.39
C ARG A 164 25.28 26.63 -17.56
N GLY A 165 24.38 26.42 -16.59
CA GLY A 165 22.98 26.84 -16.69
C GLY A 165 22.80 28.35 -16.95
N THR A 166 23.69 29.16 -16.38
CA THR A 166 23.70 30.63 -16.56
C THR A 166 24.13 31.09 -17.97
N THR A 167 24.65 30.19 -18.81
CA THR A 167 25.03 30.51 -20.20
C THR A 167 23.87 30.29 -21.16
N ILE A 168 23.00 29.31 -20.89
CA ILE A 168 21.80 29.03 -21.71
C ILE A 168 20.80 30.19 -21.57
N GLU A 169 20.52 30.65 -20.35
CA GLU A 169 19.67 31.82 -20.08
C GLU A 169 20.15 33.08 -20.82
N LYS A 170 21.48 33.32 -20.82
CA LYS A 170 22.09 34.44 -21.56
C LYS A 170 22.00 34.29 -23.09
N SER A 171 22.06 33.06 -23.62
CA SER A 171 21.92 32.83 -25.05
C SER A 171 20.48 32.99 -25.55
N GLU A 172 19.49 32.63 -24.72
CA GLU A 172 18.07 32.85 -25.03
C GLU A 172 17.72 34.34 -24.96
N GLU A 173 18.17 35.07 -23.92
CA GLU A 173 18.04 36.53 -23.86
C GLU A 173 18.67 37.24 -25.07
N ALA A 174 19.79 36.74 -25.59
CA ALA A 174 20.43 37.31 -26.79
C ALA A 174 19.65 37.02 -28.08
N PHE A 175 18.95 35.89 -28.15
CA PHE A 175 18.13 35.50 -29.30
C PHE A 175 16.78 36.25 -29.35
N PHE A 176 16.20 36.55 -28.18
CA PHE A 176 14.93 37.27 -28.07
C PHE A 176 15.06 38.80 -28.05
N LYS A 177 16.28 39.36 -28.01
CA LYS A 177 16.47 40.80 -28.14
C LYS A 177 16.27 41.23 -29.60
N PRO A 178 15.30 42.11 -29.91
CA PRO A 178 15.16 42.66 -31.24
C PRO A 178 16.40 43.48 -31.58
N LYS A 179 16.99 43.24 -32.76
CA LYS A 179 18.07 44.10 -33.27
C LYS A 179 17.50 45.50 -33.48
N ALA A 180 17.92 46.44 -32.64
CA ALA A 180 17.66 47.86 -32.87
C ALA A 180 18.28 48.26 -34.22
N LYS A 181 17.47 48.89 -35.07
CA LYS A 181 17.91 49.54 -36.32
C LYS A 181 18.60 50.86 -36.01
#